data_AF-A0A6C0H6D4-F1
#
_entry.id   AF-A0A6C0H6D4-F1
#
_cell.length_a   1.000
_cell.length_b   1.000
_cell.length_c   1.000
_cell.angle_alpha   90.00
_cell.angle_beta   90.00
_cell.angle_gamma   90.00
#
_symmetry.space_group_name_H-M   'P 1'
#
loop_
_entity.id
_entity.type
_entity.pdbx_description
1 polymer ?
#
loop_
_entity_poly.entity_id
_entity_poly.type
_entity_poly.pdbx_seq_one_letter_code
_entity_poly.pdbx_strand_id
1 'polypeptide(L)'
;MFKNIEEIEKKYNLIINKIICDEKIVLSIFNSLEIKEEEYDLNDSNILVIIGLYYLKVKKDNKNAKKYYLMAIEKGKGNANAMNNLGNLYYREKDYKNAKKYFLMSIEKGNEFAMNNLGIIYKIEKDNGNAKKYYLMAIENGSMSAMENIKRIMSEVELYEKLKEMENKNEIIRDEIKRLSRLKIIKDYENKFE
;
A
#
# COMPACT_ATOMS: atom_id res chain seq x y z
N MET A 1 16.82 16.95 14.76
CA MET A 1 15.39 16.93 15.09
C MET A 1 14.64 17.25 13.81
N PHE A 2 13.66 16.42 13.42
CA PHE A 2 12.77 16.68 12.29
C PHE A 2 11.91 17.91 12.57
N LYS A 3 11.71 18.75 11.56
CA LYS A 3 10.93 19.99 11.66
C LYS A 3 9.52 19.89 11.08
N ASN A 4 9.29 18.94 10.18
CA ASN A 4 8.00 18.68 9.54
C ASN A 4 7.88 17.21 9.13
N ILE A 5 6.67 16.80 8.73
CA ILE A 5 6.39 15.41 8.30
C ILE A 5 7.19 15.04 7.03
N GLU A 6 7.37 15.96 6.09
CA GLU A 6 8.05 15.69 4.81
C GLU A 6 9.50 15.21 5.02
N GLU A 7 10.22 15.79 6.00
CA GLU A 7 11.57 15.34 6.37
C GLU A 7 11.58 13.89 6.86
N ILE A 8 10.54 13.48 7.61
CA ILE A 8 10.37 12.10 8.10
C ILE A 8 10.05 11.16 6.94
N GLU A 9 9.07 11.53 6.12
CA GLU A 9 8.62 10.76 4.95
C GLU A 9 9.79 10.51 4.00
N LYS A 10 10.57 11.55 3.67
CA LYS A 10 11.74 11.45 2.81
C LYS A 10 12.82 10.56 3.41
N LYS A 11 13.14 10.72 4.70
CA LYS A 11 14.22 9.95 5.34
C LYS A 11 13.88 8.46 5.48
N TYR A 12 12.64 8.14 5.80
CA TYR A 12 12.22 6.76 6.09
C TYR A 12 11.45 6.09 4.95
N ASN A 13 11.24 6.79 3.84
CA ASN A 13 10.39 6.37 2.73
C ASN A 13 9.03 5.89 3.26
N LEU A 14 8.29 6.84 3.84
CA LEU A 14 6.99 6.68 4.45
C LEU A 14 5.98 7.62 3.80
N ILE A 15 4.70 7.31 3.96
CA ILE A 15 3.57 8.18 3.62
C ILE A 15 2.74 8.29 4.90
N ILE A 16 2.96 9.35 5.66
CA ILE A 16 2.33 9.62 6.95
C ILE A 16 1.10 10.50 6.77
N ASN A 17 1.07 11.39 5.78
CA ASN A 17 -0.06 12.29 5.54
C ASN A 17 -1.42 11.59 5.30
N LYS A 18 -1.43 10.29 4.95
CA LYS A 18 -2.65 9.46 4.87
C LYS A 18 -3.14 8.92 6.21
N ILE A 19 -2.37 9.14 7.28
CA ILE A 19 -2.73 8.85 8.66
C ILE A 19 -3.24 10.16 9.25
N ILE A 20 -4.52 10.20 9.64
CA ILE A 20 -5.16 11.39 10.22
C ILE A 20 -4.63 11.56 11.66
N CYS A 21 -3.44 12.14 11.81
CA CYS A 21 -2.77 12.40 13.08
C CYS A 21 -2.20 13.82 13.09
N ASP A 22 -2.24 14.51 14.24
CA ASP A 22 -1.64 15.82 14.40
C ASP A 22 -0.13 15.78 14.11
N GLU A 23 0.35 16.69 13.27
CA GLU A 23 1.77 16.81 12.91
C GLU A 23 2.67 16.98 14.14
N LYS A 24 2.24 17.73 15.16
CA LYS A 24 3.00 17.90 16.39
C LYS A 24 3.21 16.58 17.12
N ILE A 25 2.20 15.70 17.12
CA ILE A 25 2.29 14.36 17.71
C ILE A 25 3.26 13.49 16.90
N VAL A 26 3.17 13.52 15.57
CA VAL A 26 4.10 12.79 14.69
C VAL A 26 5.54 13.25 14.93
N LEU A 27 5.78 14.56 14.96
CA LEU A 27 7.08 15.14 15.21
C LEU A 27 7.61 14.80 16.60
N SER A 28 6.75 14.83 17.63
CA SER A 28 7.09 14.38 18.98
C SER A 28 7.61 12.95 18.94
N ILE A 29 6.81 12.01 18.42
CA ILE A 29 7.16 10.58 18.36
C ILE A 29 8.47 10.34 17.60
N PHE A 30 8.64 10.92 16.41
CA PHE A 30 9.83 10.67 15.58
C PHE A 30 11.10 11.35 16.07
N ASN A 31 10.99 12.35 16.94
CA ASN A 31 12.13 13.00 17.58
C ASN A 31 12.47 12.41 18.96
N SER A 32 11.58 11.61 19.54
CA SER A 32 11.80 10.97 20.83
C SER A 32 12.93 9.95 20.80
N LEU A 33 13.77 9.96 21.84
CA LEU A 33 14.75 8.91 22.09
C LEU A 33 14.08 7.60 22.49
N GLU A 34 12.97 7.67 23.21
CA GLU A 34 12.15 6.55 23.65
C GLU A 34 10.70 7.02 23.78
N ILE A 35 9.76 6.11 23.52
CA ILE A 35 8.33 6.39 23.65
C ILE A 35 7.92 6.15 25.09
N LYS A 36 7.44 7.20 25.74
CA LYS A 36 6.77 7.11 27.03
C LYS A 36 5.27 7.01 26.78
N GLU A 37 4.70 5.85 27.07
CA GLU A 37 3.31 5.52 26.74
C GLU A 37 2.31 6.50 27.36
N GLU A 38 2.63 7.09 28.51
CA GLU A 38 1.83 8.10 29.21
C GLU A 38 1.71 9.46 28.49
N GLU A 39 2.58 9.74 27.52
CA GLU A 39 2.57 11.02 26.76
C GLU A 39 1.57 11.01 25.59
N TYR A 40 0.97 9.85 25.28
CA TYR A 40 0.17 9.65 24.08
C TYR A 40 -1.17 8.97 24.40
N ASP A 41 -2.24 9.35 23.68
CA ASP A 41 -3.52 8.64 23.79
C ASP A 41 -3.45 7.29 23.08
N LEU A 42 -3.18 6.22 23.83
CA LEU A 42 -3.13 4.86 23.33
C LEU A 42 -4.50 4.26 22.96
N ASN A 43 -5.60 5.02 23.07
CA ASN A 43 -6.87 4.64 22.46
C ASN A 43 -7.01 5.14 21.01
N ASP A 44 -6.20 6.12 20.61
CA ASP A 44 -6.15 6.57 19.22
C ASP A 44 -5.31 5.60 18.38
N SER A 45 -5.99 4.86 17.52
CA SER A 45 -5.35 3.92 16.60
C SER A 45 -4.36 4.57 15.63
N ASN A 46 -4.53 5.84 15.25
CA ASN A 46 -3.59 6.54 14.38
C ASN A 46 -2.28 6.82 15.11
N ILE A 47 -2.34 7.28 16.37
CA ILE A 47 -1.17 7.45 17.22
C ILE A 47 -0.43 6.11 17.37
N LEU A 48 -1.15 5.03 17.65
CA LEU A 48 -0.56 3.69 17.73
C LEU A 48 0.11 3.25 16.42
N VAL A 49 -0.46 3.58 15.25
CA VAL A 49 0.20 3.35 13.95
C VAL A 49 1.50 4.14 13.84
N ILE A 50 1.51 5.43 14.24
CA ILE A 50 2.71 6.27 14.20
C ILE A 50 3.80 5.74 15.14
N ILE A 51 3.44 5.31 16.36
CA ILE A 51 4.37 4.65 17.30
C ILE A 51 4.92 3.35 16.68
N GLY A 52 4.06 2.53 16.08
CA GLY A 52 4.50 1.32 15.37
C GLY A 52 5.47 1.62 14.22
N LEU A 53 5.22 2.68 13.45
CA LEU A 53 6.12 3.14 12.38
C LEU A 53 7.46 3.61 12.94
N TYR A 54 7.45 4.33 14.06
CA TYR A 54 8.66 4.74 14.77
C TYR A 54 9.51 3.53 15.16
N TYR A 55 8.92 2.54 15.84
CA TYR A 55 9.65 1.33 16.23
C TYR A 55 10.21 0.58 15.01
N LEU A 56 9.41 0.46 13.95
CA LEU A 56 9.81 -0.23 12.72
C LEU A 56 10.97 0.49 12.01
N LYS A 57 10.89 1.81 11.86
CA LYS A 57 11.77 2.58 10.97
C LYS A 57 12.96 3.21 11.69
N VAL A 58 12.75 3.71 12.89
CA VAL A 58 13.76 4.38 13.71
C VAL A 58 14.51 3.37 14.56
N LYS A 59 13.79 2.58 15.37
CA LYS A 59 14.39 1.61 16.30
C LYS A 59 14.75 0.27 15.68
N LYS A 60 14.22 -0.02 14.48
CA LYS A 60 14.35 -1.33 13.82
C LYS A 60 13.86 -2.49 14.70
N ASP A 61 12.87 -2.20 15.54
CA ASP A 61 12.28 -3.15 16.47
C ASP A 61 10.94 -3.66 15.92
N ASN A 62 11.03 -4.81 15.25
CA ASN A 62 9.86 -5.48 14.67
C ASN A 62 8.86 -5.95 15.74
N LYS A 63 9.33 -6.32 16.95
CA LYS A 63 8.48 -6.84 18.02
C LYS A 63 7.59 -5.73 18.56
N ASN A 64 8.17 -4.57 18.86
CA ASN A 64 7.39 -3.43 19.32
C ASN A 64 6.52 -2.85 18.19
N ALA A 65 7.02 -2.76 16.95
CA ALA A 65 6.17 -2.36 15.82
C ALA A 65 4.92 -3.25 15.70
N LYS A 66 5.09 -4.58 15.78
CA LYS A 66 4.00 -5.54 15.78
C LYS A 66 3.02 -5.34 16.94
N LYS A 67 3.53 -5.11 18.17
CA LYS A 67 2.72 -4.82 19.36
C LYS A 67 1.78 -3.64 19.09
N TYR A 68 2.32 -2.49 18.65
CA TYR A 68 1.50 -1.30 18.44
C TYR A 68 0.56 -1.41 17.24
N TYR A 69 0.94 -2.09 16.16
CA TYR A 69 0.00 -2.34 15.06
C TYR A 69 -1.17 -3.24 15.48
N LEU A 70 -0.93 -4.28 16.30
CA LEU A 70 -2.00 -5.12 16.84
C LEU A 70 -2.93 -4.30 17.76
N MET A 71 -2.36 -3.48 18.65
CA MET A 71 -3.14 -2.57 19.49
C MET A 71 -3.97 -1.59 18.64
N ALA A 72 -3.41 -1.04 17.57
CA ALA A 72 -4.13 -0.13 16.67
C ALA A 72 -5.31 -0.80 15.97
N ILE A 73 -5.15 -2.07 15.57
CA ILE A 73 -6.22 -2.88 14.98
C ILE A 73 -7.35 -3.09 16.00
N GLU A 74 -7.01 -3.41 17.24
CA GLU A 74 -7.97 -3.65 18.33
C GLU A 74 -8.73 -2.36 18.69
N LYS A 75 -8.02 -1.27 18.95
CA LYS A 75 -8.61 0.02 19.38
C LYS A 75 -9.35 0.74 18.26
N GLY A 76 -8.83 0.68 17.04
CA GLY A 76 -9.39 1.37 15.88
C GLY A 76 -10.54 0.65 15.18
N LYS A 77 -11.14 -0.40 15.80
CA LYS A 77 -12.16 -1.27 15.17
C LYS A 77 -11.73 -1.75 13.78
N GLY A 78 -10.45 -2.09 13.66
CA GLY A 78 -9.82 -2.52 12.42
C GLY A 78 -9.22 -1.37 11.59
N ASN A 79 -8.30 -0.60 12.17
CA ASN A 79 -7.56 0.43 11.44
C ASN A 79 -6.83 -0.17 10.22
N ALA A 80 -7.22 0.25 9.02
CA ALA A 80 -6.73 -0.32 7.76
C ALA A 80 -5.22 -0.09 7.57
N ASN A 81 -4.69 1.07 7.95
CA ASN A 81 -3.27 1.37 7.87
C ASN A 81 -2.44 0.44 8.77
N ALA A 82 -2.93 0.15 9.98
CA ALA A 82 -2.31 -0.81 10.89
C ALA A 82 -2.27 -2.23 10.29
N MET A 83 -3.37 -2.67 9.67
CA MET A 83 -3.45 -3.97 8.98
C MET A 83 -2.45 -4.05 7.82
N ASN A 84 -2.39 -3.03 6.97
CA ASN A 84 -1.41 -2.98 5.88
C ASN A 84 0.04 -3.00 6.42
N ASN A 85 0.34 -2.22 7.46
CA ASN A 85 1.68 -2.19 8.04
C ASN A 85 2.08 -3.52 8.69
N LEU A 86 1.13 -4.19 9.36
CA LEU A 86 1.34 -5.51 9.91
C LEU A 86 1.51 -6.57 8.81
N GLY A 87 0.74 -6.48 7.72
CA GLY A 87 0.92 -7.32 6.53
C GLY A 87 2.31 -7.16 5.91
N ASN A 88 2.80 -5.92 5.81
CA ASN A 88 4.15 -5.61 5.35
C ASN A 88 5.23 -6.18 6.27
N LEU A 89 4.99 -6.22 7.58
CA LEU A 89 5.92 -6.83 8.53
C LEU A 89 6.03 -8.34 8.29
N TYR A 90 4.90 -9.04 8.23
CA TYR A 90 4.87 -10.48 7.92
C TYR A 90 5.47 -10.80 6.55
N TYR A 91 5.23 -9.94 5.56
CA TYR A 91 5.84 -10.08 4.24
C TYR A 91 7.38 -10.07 4.30
N ARG A 92 7.99 -9.17 5.09
CA ARG A 92 9.44 -9.11 5.29
C ARG A 92 9.97 -10.34 6.03
N GLU A 93 9.18 -10.89 6.93
CA GLU A 93 9.46 -12.15 7.63
C GLU A 93 9.24 -13.39 6.75
N LYS A 94 8.81 -13.21 5.49
CA LYS A 94 8.43 -14.27 4.52
C LYS A 94 7.26 -15.13 5.00
N ASP A 95 6.48 -14.67 5.96
CA ASP A 95 5.22 -15.28 6.37
C ASP A 95 4.09 -14.76 5.46
N TYR A 96 4.07 -15.26 4.23
CA TYR A 96 3.10 -14.82 3.23
C TYR A 96 1.66 -15.18 3.60
N LYS A 97 1.45 -16.23 4.40
CA LYS A 97 0.10 -16.62 4.87
C LYS A 97 -0.49 -15.52 5.75
N ASN A 98 0.26 -15.06 6.76
CA ASN A 98 -0.21 -13.98 7.61
C ASN A 98 -0.21 -12.64 6.88
N ALA A 99 0.77 -12.37 6.00
CA ALA A 99 0.78 -11.15 5.20
C ALA A 99 -0.49 -11.02 4.34
N LYS A 100 -0.88 -12.08 3.62
CA LYS A 100 -2.14 -12.12 2.84
C LYS A 100 -3.36 -11.88 3.72
N LYS A 101 -3.44 -12.53 4.88
CA LYS A 101 -4.56 -12.35 5.83
C LYS A 101 -4.74 -10.88 6.19
N TYR A 102 -3.67 -10.20 6.62
CA TYR A 102 -3.77 -8.80 7.03
C TYR A 102 -3.97 -7.85 5.85
N PHE A 103 -3.39 -8.11 4.68
CA PHE A 103 -3.69 -7.31 3.49
C PHE A 103 -5.15 -7.44 3.06
N LEU A 104 -5.75 -8.63 3.08
CA LEU A 104 -7.17 -8.82 2.78
C LEU A 104 -8.05 -8.03 3.74
N MET A 105 -7.82 -8.16 5.05
CA MET A 105 -8.55 -7.38 6.06
C MET A 105 -8.38 -5.86 5.84
N SER A 106 -7.18 -5.44 5.44
CA SER A 106 -6.90 -4.04 5.13
C SER A 106 -7.66 -3.53 3.90
N ILE A 107 -7.80 -4.36 2.87
CA ILE A 107 -8.57 -4.06 1.64
C ILE A 107 -10.06 -3.95 1.96
N GLU A 108 -10.59 -4.85 2.79
CA GLU A 108 -12.00 -4.79 3.25
C GLU A 108 -12.32 -3.49 4.01
N LYS A 109 -11.30 -2.85 4.57
CA LYS A 109 -11.39 -1.54 5.24
C LYS A 109 -10.99 -0.36 4.35
N GLY A 110 -10.82 -0.58 3.05
CA GLY A 110 -10.61 0.46 2.05
C GLY A 110 -9.16 0.91 1.86
N ASN A 111 -8.16 0.17 2.36
CA ASN A 111 -6.76 0.53 2.11
C ASN A 111 -6.31 0.04 0.71
N GLU A 112 -6.06 0.98 -0.18
CA GLU A 112 -5.65 0.75 -1.55
C GLU A 112 -4.21 0.21 -1.68
N PHE A 113 -3.31 0.53 -0.74
CA PHE A 113 -1.93 0.05 -0.79
C PHE A 113 -1.84 -1.47 -0.59
N ALA A 114 -2.72 -2.00 0.25
CA ALA A 114 -2.80 -3.43 0.51
C ALA A 114 -3.16 -4.23 -0.75
N MET A 115 -3.87 -3.64 -1.72
CA MET A 115 -4.19 -4.29 -3.00
C MET A 115 -2.91 -4.59 -3.80
N ASN A 116 -2.04 -3.59 -3.98
CA ASN A 116 -0.75 -3.80 -4.65
C ASN A 116 0.14 -4.80 -3.90
N ASN A 117 0.22 -4.70 -2.57
CA ASN A 117 1.06 -5.59 -1.76
C ASN A 117 0.58 -7.04 -1.84
N LEU A 118 -0.74 -7.25 -1.88
CA LEU A 118 -1.33 -8.57 -2.07
C LEU A 118 -1.03 -9.12 -3.48
N GLY A 119 -1.09 -8.29 -4.52
CA GLY A 119 -0.69 -8.67 -5.88
C GLY A 119 0.77 -9.13 -5.97
N ILE A 120 1.68 -8.49 -5.22
CA ILE A 120 3.09 -8.89 -5.12
C ILE A 120 3.22 -10.30 -4.53
N ILE A 121 2.49 -10.61 -3.47
CA ILE A 121 2.54 -11.96 -2.87
C ILE A 121 2.05 -13.01 -3.87
N TYR A 122 0.90 -12.80 -4.51
CA TYR A 122 0.40 -13.77 -5.49
C TYR A 122 1.38 -13.96 -6.65
N LYS A 123 2.08 -12.90 -7.08
CA LYS A 123 3.13 -13.01 -8.09
C LYS A 123 4.31 -13.87 -7.61
N ILE A 124 4.74 -13.73 -6.36
CA ILE A 124 5.79 -14.58 -5.76
C ILE A 124 5.34 -16.05 -5.72
N GLU A 125 4.07 -16.28 -5.40
CA GLU A 125 3.43 -17.62 -5.41
C GLU A 125 3.16 -18.15 -6.82
N LYS A 126 3.53 -17.42 -7.87
CA LYS A 126 3.28 -17.72 -9.29
C LYS A 126 1.80 -17.83 -9.67
N ASP A 127 0.92 -17.31 -8.82
CA ASP A 127 -0.52 -17.16 -9.11
C ASP A 127 -0.75 -15.84 -9.86
N ASN A 128 -0.51 -15.88 -11.17
CA ASN A 128 -0.71 -14.71 -12.02
C ASN A 128 -2.19 -14.27 -12.09
N GLY A 129 -3.15 -15.18 -11.88
CA GLY A 129 -4.57 -14.85 -11.94
C GLY A 129 -4.97 -13.90 -10.81
N ASN A 130 -4.64 -14.28 -9.57
CA ASN A 130 -4.87 -13.40 -8.42
C ASN A 130 -3.96 -12.17 -8.45
N ALA A 131 -2.71 -12.28 -8.91
CA ALA A 131 -1.84 -11.11 -9.05
C ALA A 131 -2.46 -10.04 -9.97
N LYS A 132 -2.94 -10.44 -11.16
CA LYS A 132 -3.65 -9.54 -12.09
C LYS A 132 -4.87 -8.91 -11.43
N LYS A 133 -5.71 -9.71 -10.77
CA LYS A 133 -6.91 -9.22 -10.07
C LYS A 133 -6.58 -8.09 -9.09
N TYR A 134 -5.64 -8.31 -8.17
CA TYR A 134 -5.33 -7.31 -7.16
C TYR A 134 -4.53 -6.12 -7.69
N TYR A 135 -3.71 -6.30 -8.73
CA TYR A 135 -3.08 -5.17 -9.42
C TYR A 135 -4.10 -4.30 -10.16
N LEU A 136 -5.08 -4.88 -10.87
CA LEU A 136 -6.15 -4.12 -11.52
C LEU A 136 -6.97 -3.33 -10.49
N MET A 137 -7.36 -3.96 -9.36
CA MET A 137 -8.03 -3.25 -8.27
C MET A 137 -7.20 -2.06 -7.74
N ALA A 138 -5.88 -2.23 -7.59
CA ALA A 138 -5.00 -1.16 -7.16
C ALA A 138 -4.88 -0.05 -8.23
N ILE A 139 -4.83 -0.40 -9.52
CA ILE A 139 -4.77 0.54 -10.64
C ILE A 139 -6.06 1.36 -10.71
N GLU A 140 -7.23 0.75 -10.52
CA GLU A 140 -8.51 1.47 -10.44
C GLU A 140 -8.51 2.52 -9.31
N ASN A 141 -7.78 2.27 -8.23
CA ASN A 141 -7.57 3.20 -7.11
C ASN A 141 -6.33 4.10 -7.29
N GLY A 142 -5.80 4.22 -8.51
CA GLY A 142 -4.72 5.15 -8.86
C GLY A 142 -3.31 4.68 -8.47
N SER A 143 -3.09 3.38 -8.28
CA SER A 143 -1.75 2.86 -7.95
C SER A 143 -0.87 2.75 -9.20
N MET A 144 0.05 3.71 -9.35
CA MET A 144 1.09 3.66 -10.38
C MET A 144 2.05 2.47 -10.19
N SER A 145 2.36 2.09 -8.94
CA SER A 145 3.20 0.91 -8.67
C SER A 145 2.55 -0.38 -9.17
N ALA A 146 1.22 -0.52 -9.03
CA ALA A 146 0.50 -1.67 -9.56
C ALA A 146 0.50 -1.69 -11.09
N MET A 147 0.40 -0.51 -11.74
CA MET A 147 0.55 -0.37 -13.20
C MET A 147 1.92 -0.88 -13.69
N GLU A 148 3.00 -0.53 -13.00
CA GLU A 148 4.33 -1.03 -13.36
C GLU A 148 4.49 -2.53 -13.11
N ASN A 149 3.85 -3.06 -12.07
CA ASN A 149 3.89 -4.48 -11.77
C ASN A 149 3.06 -5.32 -12.76
N ILE A 150 1.91 -4.82 -13.21
CA ILE A 150 1.01 -5.57 -14.09
C ILE A 150 1.58 -5.76 -15.50
N LYS A 151 2.37 -4.79 -15.99
CA LYS A 151 3.09 -4.85 -17.28
C LYS A 151 4.06 -6.04 -17.37
N ARG A 152 4.49 -6.60 -16.24
CA ARG A 152 5.38 -7.78 -16.20
C ARG A 152 4.62 -9.10 -16.34
N ILE A 153 3.29 -9.09 -16.30
CA ILE A 153 2.46 -10.31 -16.22
C ILE A 153 1.32 -10.35 -17.24
N MET A 154 1.02 -9.25 -17.92
CA MET A 154 0.05 -9.14 -19.00
C MET A 154 0.74 -8.75 -20.30
N SER A 155 0.21 -9.22 -21.43
CA SER A 155 0.61 -8.68 -22.73
C SER A 155 0.05 -7.26 -22.90
N GLU A 156 0.61 -6.50 -23.85
CA GLU A 156 0.12 -5.15 -24.14
C GLU A 156 -1.34 -5.15 -24.59
N VAL A 157 -1.75 -6.16 -25.38
CA VAL A 157 -3.14 -6.34 -25.84
C VAL A 157 -4.06 -6.64 -24.65
N GLU A 158 -3.70 -7.62 -23.82
CA GLU A 158 -4.52 -8.00 -22.66
C GLU A 158 -4.68 -6.83 -21.68
N LEU A 159 -3.60 -6.08 -21.45
CA LEU A 159 -3.63 -4.89 -20.60
C LEU A 159 -4.50 -3.81 -21.21
N TYR A 160 -4.35 -3.54 -22.52
CA TYR A 160 -5.14 -2.55 -23.23
C TYR A 160 -6.65 -2.82 -23.12
N GLU A 161 -7.08 -4.05 -23.40
CA GLU A 161 -8.48 -4.47 -23.27
C GLU A 161 -9.02 -4.19 -21.86
N LYS A 162 -8.29 -4.63 -20.83
CA LYS A 162 -8.71 -4.44 -19.43
C LYS A 162 -8.75 -2.97 -19.03
N LEU A 163 -7.80 -2.16 -19.46
CA LEU A 163 -7.79 -0.73 -19.15
C LEU A 163 -8.94 0.01 -19.84
N LYS A 164 -9.30 -0.36 -21.08
CA LYS A 164 -10.46 0.23 -21.78
C LYS A 164 -11.78 -0.02 -21.04
N GLU A 165 -11.95 -1.18 -20.40
CA GLU A 165 -13.12 -1.46 -19.53
C GLU A 165 -13.25 -0.47 -18.36
N MET A 166 -12.15 0.18 -17.95
CA MET A 166 -12.06 1.07 -16.78
C MET A 166 -11.56 2.48 -17.11
N GLU A 167 -11.63 2.92 -18.38
CA GLU A 167 -11.03 4.17 -18.88
C GLU A 167 -11.43 5.43 -18.09
N ASN A 168 -12.63 5.46 -17.53
CA ASN A 168 -13.15 6.62 -16.79
C ASN A 168 -12.77 6.65 -15.30
N LYS A 169 -12.00 5.68 -14.79
CA LYS A 169 -11.72 5.57 -13.34
C LYS A 169 -10.69 6.58 -12.84
N ASN A 170 -9.58 6.76 -13.54
CA ASN A 170 -8.55 7.73 -13.15
C ASN A 170 -7.62 8.09 -14.32
N GLU A 171 -6.81 9.13 -14.11
CA GLU A 171 -5.87 9.66 -15.10
C GLU A 171 -4.78 8.65 -15.51
N ILE A 172 -4.26 7.87 -14.56
CA ILE A 172 -3.22 6.86 -14.83
C ILE A 172 -3.69 5.84 -15.88
N ILE A 173 -4.94 5.42 -15.80
CA ILE A 173 -5.54 4.50 -16.78
C ILE A 173 -5.62 5.17 -18.15
N ARG A 174 -6.13 6.40 -18.23
CA ARG A 174 -6.27 7.14 -19.50
C ARG A 174 -4.92 7.39 -20.18
N ASP A 175 -3.91 7.75 -19.39
CA ASP A 175 -2.56 7.98 -19.89
C ASP A 175 -1.93 6.69 -20.42
N GLU A 176 -2.12 5.58 -19.71
CA GLU A 176 -1.59 4.29 -20.13
C GLU A 176 -2.31 3.76 -21.39
N ILE A 177 -3.63 3.92 -21.49
CA ILE A 177 -4.39 3.64 -22.72
C ILE A 177 -3.81 4.44 -23.89
N LYS A 178 -3.64 5.76 -23.72
CA LYS A 178 -3.07 6.63 -24.76
C LYS A 178 -1.65 6.22 -25.17
N ARG A 179 -0.84 5.71 -24.23
CA ARG A 179 0.48 5.14 -24.51
C ARG A 179 0.35 3.86 -25.35
N LEU A 180 -0.51 2.93 -24.92
CA LEU A 180 -0.74 1.63 -25.57
C LEU A 180 -1.28 1.78 -27.00
N SER A 181 -2.27 2.66 -27.24
CA SER A 181 -2.85 2.89 -28.59
C SER A 181 -1.84 3.37 -29.64
N ARG A 182 -0.66 3.85 -29.23
CA ARG A 182 0.40 4.26 -30.17
C ARG A 182 1.21 3.08 -30.69
N LEU A 183 1.16 1.93 -30.02
CA LEU A 183 1.94 0.75 -30.34
C LEU A 183 1.38 0.07 -31.59
N LYS A 184 2.28 -0.41 -32.47
CA LYS A 184 1.88 -1.13 -33.69
C LYS A 184 1.00 -2.33 -33.38
N ILE A 185 1.33 -3.10 -32.34
CA ILE A 185 0.57 -4.30 -31.94
C ILE A 185 -0.88 -3.97 -31.56
N ILE A 186 -1.14 -2.81 -30.96
CA ILE A 186 -2.49 -2.40 -30.57
C ILE A 186 -3.27 -1.92 -31.80
N LYS A 187 -2.64 -1.13 -32.69
CA LYS A 187 -3.28 -0.73 -33.96
C LYS A 187 -3.65 -1.94 -34.82
N ASP A 188 -2.75 -2.91 -34.94
CA ASP A 188 -2.99 -4.16 -35.68
C ASP A 188 -4.09 -5.01 -35.01
N TYR A 189 -4.25 -4.90 -33.68
CA TYR A 189 -5.34 -5.54 -32.94
C TYR A 189 -6.68 -4.84 -33.19
N GLU A 190 -6.75 -3.51 -33.11
CA GLU A 190 -7.99 -2.74 -33.34
C GLU A 190 -8.54 -2.94 -34.75
N ASN A 191 -7.67 -2.92 -35.76
CA ASN A 191 -8.04 -3.11 -37.17
C ASN A 191 -8.63 -4.50 -37.49
N LYS A 192 -8.54 -5.48 -36.58
CA LYS A 192 -9.16 -6.80 -36.77
C LYS A 192 -10.64 -6.83 -36.42
N PHE A 193 -11.15 -5.80 -35.74
CA PHE A 193 -12.52 -5.71 -35.27
C PHE A 193 -13.31 -4.55 -35.90
N GLU A 194 -12.69 -3.81 -36.83
CA GLU A 194 -13.35 -2.85 -37.75
C GLU A 194 -13.79 -3.56 -39.03
#